data_AF-A0A0D2DHL4-F1
#
_entry.id   AF-A0A0D2DHL4-F1
#
_cell.length_a   1.000
_cell.length_b   1.000
_cell.length_c   1.000
_cell.angle_alpha   90.00
_cell.angle_beta   90.00
_cell.angle_gamma   90.00
#
_symmetry.space_group_name_H-M   'P 1'
#
loop_
_entity.id
_entity.type
_entity.pdbx_description
1 polymer ?
#
loop_
_entity_poly.entity_id
_entity_poly.type
_entity_poly.pdbx_seq_one_letter_code
_entity_poly.pdbx_strand_id
1 'polypeptide(L)'
;MSILIGHQISQQPTSPPSFRQACAPLCDFDFAGIRVSINDSVHTTFLLPQHQSLRQAQTVKMGALKYVEELHKKKQSDVLRFLLRVRCWELRQLKVIHRASRPSRPDKARRLGYKAKQGYVIYRVRVRRGGRKRPVPKGATYGKPTNQGVNQLKYQRSLKSTAEERVGRRCANLRVLNSYWINQDSTYKYFEVILVDPQHKAIRRDPRINWIVNPVHKHRESRGLTATGKKSRGLGKGHGYSKTTAGRRKTWKRHNTLSLWRYR
;
A
#
# COMPACT_ATOMS: atom_id res chain seq x y z
N MET A 1 41.09 63.00 -25.91
CA MET A 1 42.39 62.73 -25.26
C MET A 1 42.16 61.73 -24.13
N SER A 2 43.14 60.86 -23.91
CA SER A 2 43.21 59.78 -22.91
C SER A 2 42.61 58.43 -23.33
N ILE A 3 43.52 57.64 -23.87
CA ILE A 3 43.53 56.21 -24.14
C ILE A 3 43.68 55.46 -22.80
N LEU A 4 43.11 54.25 -22.66
CA LEU A 4 43.80 53.00 -22.26
C LEU A 4 42.81 51.93 -21.69
N ILE A 5 42.74 50.81 -22.43
CA ILE A 5 42.84 49.40 -22.02
C ILE A 5 41.87 48.83 -20.96
N GLY A 6 41.17 47.74 -21.32
CA GLY A 6 40.56 46.82 -20.34
C GLY A 6 39.85 45.62 -20.96
N HIS A 7 40.51 44.46 -20.88
CA HIS A 7 40.22 43.13 -21.42
C HIS A 7 38.79 42.54 -21.41
N GLN A 8 38.60 41.69 -22.44
CA GLN A 8 37.68 40.56 -22.56
C GLN A 8 37.53 39.71 -21.28
N ILE A 9 36.35 39.10 -21.08
CA ILE A 9 36.16 37.64 -20.94
C ILE A 9 34.66 37.35 -21.06
N SER A 10 34.28 36.72 -22.17
CA SER A 10 32.98 36.08 -22.40
C SER A 10 33.12 34.63 -21.97
N GLN A 11 32.27 34.16 -21.04
CA GLN A 11 32.16 32.74 -20.71
C GLN A 11 30.76 32.23 -21.07
N GLN A 12 30.72 31.33 -22.05
CA GLN A 12 29.59 30.44 -22.30
C GLN A 12 29.72 29.18 -21.43
N PRO A 13 28.62 28.66 -20.85
CA PRO A 13 28.59 27.28 -20.36
C PRO A 13 28.19 26.29 -21.46
N THR A 14 28.99 25.24 -21.55
CA THR A 14 29.03 24.17 -22.54
C THR A 14 27.88 23.15 -22.40
N SER A 15 27.34 22.70 -23.53
CA SER A 15 26.38 21.58 -23.63
C SER A 15 27.11 20.22 -23.70
N PRO A 16 26.56 19.14 -23.13
CA PRO A 16 27.16 17.80 -23.21
C PRO A 16 26.87 17.10 -24.56
N PRO A 17 27.79 16.28 -25.09
CA PRO A 17 27.64 15.63 -26.39
C PRO A 17 26.76 14.37 -26.34
N SER A 18 25.94 14.24 -27.37
CA SER A 18 25.12 13.08 -27.72
C SER A 18 25.96 11.95 -28.32
N PHE A 19 25.96 10.77 -27.71
CA PHE A 19 26.48 9.55 -28.33
C PHE A 19 25.42 8.91 -29.22
N ARG A 20 25.57 9.08 -30.54
CA ARG A 20 25.00 8.24 -31.60
C ARG A 20 26.18 7.66 -32.40
N GLN A 21 26.25 6.34 -32.51
CA GLN A 21 26.95 5.59 -33.57
C GLN A 21 26.09 4.33 -33.76
N ALA A 22 25.29 4.20 -34.82
CA ALA A 22 25.63 3.98 -36.23
C ALA A 22 26.17 2.56 -36.50
N CYS A 23 25.41 1.85 -37.35
CA CYS A 23 25.59 0.49 -37.84
C CYS A 23 26.83 0.29 -38.73
N ALA A 24 27.29 -0.97 -38.84
CA ALA A 24 27.50 -1.63 -40.13
C ALA A 24 27.57 -3.18 -39.97
N PRO A 25 27.11 -3.95 -40.96
CA PRO A 25 27.06 -5.43 -40.99
C PRO A 25 28.33 -6.02 -41.65
N LEU A 26 28.47 -7.35 -41.62
CA LEU A 26 29.37 -8.27 -42.37
C LEU A 26 29.57 -9.53 -41.47
N CYS A 27 29.51 -10.81 -41.87
CA CYS A 27 29.65 -11.50 -43.15
C CYS A 27 28.81 -12.79 -43.16
N ASP A 28 28.39 -13.18 -44.36
CA ASP A 28 28.02 -14.54 -44.76
C ASP A 28 29.19 -15.53 -44.60
N PHE A 29 28.90 -16.78 -44.24
CA PHE A 29 29.76 -17.92 -44.55
C PHE A 29 28.89 -19.16 -44.81
N ASP A 30 28.79 -19.50 -46.09
CA ASP A 30 28.33 -20.79 -46.58
C ASP A 30 29.28 -21.91 -46.14
N PHE A 31 28.73 -23.10 -45.86
CA PHE A 31 29.46 -24.34 -46.09
C PHE A 31 28.53 -25.38 -46.71
N ALA A 32 28.97 -25.88 -47.86
CA ALA A 32 28.30 -26.85 -48.71
C ALA A 32 28.27 -28.26 -48.09
N GLY A 33 27.39 -29.09 -48.63
CA GLY A 33 26.98 -30.37 -48.07
C GLY A 33 27.96 -31.53 -48.26
N ILE A 34 27.51 -32.71 -47.81
CA ILE A 34 27.81 -34.05 -48.36
C ILE A 34 26.65 -34.97 -47.91
N ARG A 35 25.97 -35.59 -48.89
CA ARG A 35 25.14 -36.79 -48.71
C ARG A 35 26.03 -38.01 -48.87
N VAL A 36 25.90 -39.01 -47.99
CA VAL A 36 26.19 -40.41 -48.33
C VAL A 36 25.09 -41.29 -47.72
N SER A 37 24.52 -42.12 -48.58
CA SER A 37 23.50 -43.13 -48.34
C SER A 37 24.15 -44.50 -48.30
N ILE A 38 23.85 -45.34 -47.32
CA ILE A 38 24.00 -46.80 -47.41
C ILE A 38 22.84 -47.46 -46.65
N ASN A 39 22.22 -48.44 -47.30
CA ASN A 39 21.02 -49.18 -46.96
C ASN A 39 21.25 -50.20 -45.82
N ASP A 40 20.19 -50.54 -45.08
CA ASP A 40 19.46 -51.83 -45.21
C ASP A 40 18.64 -52.16 -43.94
N SER A 41 17.34 -52.45 -44.18
CA SER A 41 16.49 -53.50 -43.56
C SER A 41 16.51 -53.68 -42.02
N VAL A 42 15.41 -53.73 -41.25
CA VAL A 42 14.20 -54.57 -41.36
C VAL A 42 13.16 -54.14 -40.30
N HIS A 43 11.87 -54.27 -40.65
CA HIS A 43 10.73 -54.65 -39.79
C HIS A 43 10.52 -53.99 -38.42
N THR A 44 9.42 -53.22 -38.27
CA THR A 44 8.13 -53.69 -37.72
C THR A 44 7.29 -52.49 -37.26
N THR A 45 6.17 -52.27 -37.92
CA THR A 45 5.09 -51.37 -37.52
C THR A 45 4.40 -51.85 -36.25
N PHE A 46 4.41 -51.03 -35.19
CA PHE A 46 3.38 -51.03 -34.15
C PHE A 46 3.00 -49.59 -33.83
N LEU A 47 1.90 -49.12 -34.41
CA LEU A 47 1.33 -47.80 -34.18
C LEU A 47 0.56 -47.78 -32.85
N LEU A 48 1.13 -47.13 -31.83
CA LEU A 48 0.39 -46.59 -30.70
C LEU A 48 0.47 -45.07 -30.78
N PRO A 49 -0.65 -44.33 -30.98
CA PRO A 49 -0.63 -42.89 -30.78
C PRO A 49 -0.64 -42.62 -29.28
N GLN A 50 0.55 -42.55 -28.67
CA GLN A 50 0.71 -41.90 -27.38
C GLN A 50 0.50 -40.40 -27.59
N HIS A 51 -0.73 -39.95 -27.45
CA HIS A 51 -1.05 -38.52 -27.37
C HIS A 51 -0.62 -37.97 -26.00
N GLN A 52 0.68 -38.00 -25.71
CA GLN A 52 1.28 -37.22 -24.63
C GLN A 52 1.26 -35.76 -25.04
N SER A 53 0.13 -35.10 -24.77
CA SER A 53 0.08 -33.64 -24.76
C SER A 53 0.94 -33.15 -23.60
N LEU A 54 2.23 -32.91 -23.88
CA LEU A 54 3.10 -32.11 -23.06
C LEU A 54 2.42 -30.74 -22.91
N ARG A 55 1.68 -30.55 -21.82
CA ARG A 55 1.22 -29.23 -21.40
C ARG A 55 2.48 -28.43 -21.15
N GLN A 56 2.92 -27.67 -22.16
CA GLN A 56 3.97 -26.68 -22.03
C GLN A 56 3.60 -25.82 -20.82
N ALA A 57 4.34 -25.98 -19.73
CA ALA A 57 4.24 -25.11 -18.57
C ALA A 57 4.69 -23.73 -19.06
N GLN A 58 3.73 -22.94 -19.55
CA GLN A 58 3.97 -21.57 -19.95
C GLN A 58 4.63 -20.88 -18.76
N THR A 59 5.90 -20.53 -18.90
CA THR A 59 6.66 -19.74 -17.94
C THR A 59 6.07 -18.34 -17.96
N VAL A 60 4.97 -18.15 -17.24
CA VAL A 60 4.33 -16.84 -17.10
C VAL A 60 5.36 -15.90 -16.49
N LYS A 61 5.88 -14.96 -17.29
CA LYS A 61 6.81 -13.92 -16.81
C LYS A 61 6.08 -13.07 -15.77
N MET A 62 6.33 -13.34 -14.48
CA MET A 62 5.71 -12.59 -13.39
C MET A 62 6.36 -11.20 -13.27
N GLY A 63 5.54 -10.17 -13.00
CA GLY A 63 6.07 -8.82 -12.78
C GLY A 63 6.85 -8.69 -11.46
N ALA A 64 7.84 -7.79 -11.39
CA ALA A 64 8.69 -7.58 -10.21
C ALA A 64 7.90 -7.40 -8.88
N LEU A 65 6.79 -6.65 -8.91
CA LEU A 65 5.96 -6.41 -7.72
C LEU A 65 5.29 -7.68 -7.18
N LYS A 66 5.08 -8.68 -8.04
CA LYS A 66 4.50 -9.96 -7.65
C LYS A 66 5.47 -10.77 -6.82
N TYR A 67 6.75 -10.80 -7.17
CA TYR A 67 7.80 -11.44 -6.35
C TYR A 67 7.90 -10.78 -4.97
N VAL A 68 7.86 -9.43 -4.91
CA VAL A 68 7.85 -8.70 -3.64
C VAL A 68 6.62 -9.04 -2.78
N GLU A 69 5.46 -9.20 -3.42
CA GLU A 69 4.26 -9.66 -2.74
C GLU A 69 4.43 -11.08 -2.15
N GLU A 70 4.90 -12.05 -2.96
CA GLU A 70 5.07 -13.44 -2.51
C GLU A 70 6.09 -13.54 -1.38
N LEU A 71 7.20 -12.80 -1.45
CA LEU A 71 8.15 -12.66 -0.34
C LEU A 71 7.42 -12.21 0.93
N HIS A 72 6.66 -11.12 0.85
CA HIS A 72 5.93 -10.58 2.01
C HIS A 72 4.78 -11.45 2.51
N LYS A 73 4.35 -12.51 1.80
CA LYS A 73 3.45 -13.52 2.36
C LYS A 73 4.21 -14.42 3.34
N LYS A 74 5.44 -14.84 3.01
CA LYS A 74 6.32 -15.68 3.84
C LYS A 74 7.13 -14.87 4.86
N LYS A 75 6.48 -14.14 5.77
CA LYS A 75 7.16 -13.22 6.74
C LYS A 75 8.03 -13.91 7.79
N GLN A 76 7.88 -15.22 7.96
CA GLN A 76 8.66 -16.01 8.91
C GLN A 76 9.96 -16.55 8.31
N SER A 77 10.24 -16.34 7.02
CA SER A 77 11.54 -16.68 6.44
C SER A 77 12.67 -15.87 7.09
N ASP A 78 13.87 -16.44 7.13
CA ASP A 78 15.01 -15.82 7.83
C ASP A 78 15.40 -14.47 7.23
N VAL A 79 15.36 -14.36 5.89
CA VAL A 79 15.59 -13.10 5.17
C VAL A 79 14.64 -12.00 5.65
N LEU A 80 13.33 -12.27 5.71
CA LEU A 80 12.36 -11.26 6.13
C LEU A 80 12.40 -11.01 7.64
N ARG A 81 12.65 -12.03 8.46
CA ARG A 81 12.84 -11.84 9.90
C ARG A 81 14.02 -10.93 10.20
N PHE A 82 15.15 -11.14 9.52
CA PHE A 82 16.33 -10.28 9.63
C PHE A 82 16.01 -8.83 9.22
N LEU A 83 15.41 -8.63 8.04
CA LEU A 83 15.02 -7.29 7.56
C LEU A 83 14.02 -6.59 8.49
N LEU A 84 13.05 -7.32 9.04
CA LEU A 84 12.09 -6.77 10.00
C LEU A 84 12.77 -6.44 11.33
N ARG A 85 13.77 -7.20 11.78
CA ARG A 85 14.51 -6.90 13.01
C ARG A 85 15.30 -5.61 12.88
N VAL A 86 16.07 -5.45 11.80
CA VAL A 86 16.84 -4.24 11.51
C VAL A 86 15.92 -3.02 11.37
N ARG A 87 14.83 -3.12 10.60
CA ARG A 87 13.85 -2.02 10.50
C ARG A 87 13.18 -1.69 11.83
N CYS A 88 12.90 -2.69 12.66
CA CYS A 88 12.29 -2.45 13.97
C CYS A 88 13.22 -1.62 14.86
N TRP A 89 14.52 -1.90 14.81
CA TRP A 89 15.53 -1.11 15.49
C TRP A 89 15.55 0.35 14.99
N GLU A 90 15.60 0.58 13.68
CA GLU A 90 15.55 1.94 13.09
C GLU A 90 14.29 2.70 13.53
N LEU A 91 13.12 2.06 13.41
CA LEU A 91 11.82 2.68 13.75
C LEU A 91 11.64 2.96 15.25
N ARG A 92 12.43 2.32 16.12
CA ARG A 92 12.43 2.61 17.57
C ARG A 92 13.15 3.92 17.88
N GLN A 93 14.26 4.20 17.18
CA GLN A 93 15.04 5.43 17.35
C GLN A 93 14.30 6.67 16.82
N LEU A 94 13.49 6.50 15.78
CA LEU A 94 12.73 7.58 15.17
C LEU A 94 11.56 8.05 16.05
N LYS A 95 11.14 9.30 15.83
CA LYS A 95 9.98 9.93 16.50
C LYS A 95 8.69 9.15 16.24
N VAL A 96 7.71 9.28 17.15
CA VAL A 96 6.43 8.55 17.11
C VAL A 96 5.70 8.70 15.78
N ILE A 97 5.70 9.92 15.23
CA ILE A 97 5.18 10.27 13.91
C ILE A 97 6.31 10.97 13.17
N HIS A 98 6.71 10.44 12.02
CA HIS A 98 7.70 11.07 11.16
C HIS A 98 7.35 10.85 9.68
N ARG A 99 7.81 11.76 8.83
CA ARG A 99 7.64 11.66 7.38
C ARG A 99 8.65 10.65 6.83
N ALA A 100 8.20 9.76 5.96
CA ALA A 100 9.06 8.85 5.22
C ALA A 100 9.30 9.39 3.81
N SER A 101 10.53 9.32 3.32
CA SER A 101 10.87 9.77 1.97
C SER A 101 10.30 8.85 0.88
N ARG A 102 10.26 7.54 1.15
CA ARG A 102 9.76 6.50 0.23
C ARG A 102 8.97 5.44 1.00
N PRO A 103 7.99 4.76 0.37
CA PRO A 103 7.30 3.63 1.00
C PRO A 103 8.28 2.51 1.30
N SER A 104 8.25 1.93 2.51
CA SER A 104 9.01 0.71 2.79
C SER A 104 8.50 -0.49 2.00
N ARG A 105 7.24 -0.45 1.56
CA ARG A 105 6.58 -1.52 0.79
C ARG A 105 5.88 -0.95 -0.45
N PRO A 106 6.60 -0.80 -1.58
CA PRO A 106 6.02 -0.22 -2.79
C PRO A 106 4.90 -1.08 -3.39
N ASP A 107 4.97 -2.41 -3.26
CA ASP A 107 3.92 -3.37 -3.66
C ASP A 107 2.58 -3.04 -3.00
N LYS A 108 2.59 -2.93 -1.66
CA LYS A 108 1.40 -2.75 -0.86
C LYS A 108 0.87 -1.32 -0.97
N ALA A 109 1.76 -0.34 -1.01
CA ALA A 109 1.39 1.06 -1.18
C ALA A 109 0.65 1.27 -2.51
N ARG A 110 1.16 0.72 -3.62
CA ARG A 110 0.52 0.82 -4.95
C ARG A 110 -0.88 0.21 -4.97
N ARG A 111 -1.07 -0.96 -4.35
CA ARG A 111 -2.39 -1.60 -4.22
C ARG A 111 -3.41 -0.74 -3.47
N LEU A 112 -2.94 0.08 -2.53
CA LEU A 112 -3.79 0.95 -1.71
C LEU A 112 -4.01 2.34 -2.31
N GLY A 113 -3.44 2.61 -3.50
CA GLY A 113 -3.65 3.84 -4.25
C GLY A 113 -2.49 4.83 -4.22
N TYR A 114 -1.33 4.47 -3.67
CA TYR A 114 -0.12 5.29 -3.78
C TYR A 114 0.39 5.32 -5.22
N LYS A 115 0.80 6.51 -5.68
CA LYS A 115 1.52 6.72 -6.93
C LYS A 115 2.73 7.60 -6.64
N ALA A 116 3.84 7.31 -7.33
CA ALA A 116 5.07 8.10 -7.22
C ALA A 116 4.94 9.37 -8.08
N LYS A 117 4.10 10.30 -7.62
CA LYS A 117 3.97 11.65 -8.17
C LYS A 117 3.87 12.65 -7.03
N GLN A 118 4.15 13.91 -7.31
CA GLN A 118 4.03 14.97 -6.32
C GLN A 118 2.59 15.06 -5.77
N GLY A 119 2.47 15.42 -4.49
CA GLY A 119 1.21 15.47 -3.75
C GLY A 119 0.84 14.18 -3.02
N TYR A 120 1.56 13.07 -3.21
CA TYR A 120 1.51 11.92 -2.29
C TYR A 120 2.58 12.05 -1.22
N VAL A 121 2.19 11.80 0.03
CA VAL A 121 3.11 11.80 1.17
C VAL A 121 2.90 10.55 1.99
N ILE A 122 3.97 10.04 2.57
CA ILE A 122 3.93 8.87 3.45
C ILE A 122 4.42 9.26 4.82
N TYR A 123 3.65 8.90 5.83
CA TYR A 123 4.03 9.04 7.23
C TYR A 123 4.12 7.68 7.89
N ARG A 124 5.17 7.50 8.71
CA ARG A 124 5.33 6.36 9.59
C ARG A 124 4.83 6.73 10.96
N VAL A 125 4.05 5.85 11.56
CA VAL A 125 3.48 6.03 12.89
C VAL A 125 3.60 4.75 13.69
N ARG A 126 4.00 4.89 14.97
CA ARG A 126 3.94 3.80 15.95
C ARG A 126 2.73 3.93 16.87
N VAL A 127 2.10 2.79 17.15
CA VAL A 127 0.96 2.69 18.08
C VAL A 127 1.26 1.59 19.10
N ARG A 128 1.04 1.87 20.39
CA ARG A 128 1.22 0.89 21.46
C ARG A 128 0.27 -0.30 21.24
N ARG A 129 0.80 -1.50 21.47
CA ARG A 129 0.04 -2.75 21.48
C ARG A 129 -0.74 -2.90 22.79
N GLY A 130 -1.67 -3.84 22.80
CA GLY A 130 -2.49 -4.17 23.96
C GLY A 130 -3.92 -3.67 23.87
N GLY A 131 -4.68 -3.94 24.93
CA GLY A 131 -6.02 -3.41 25.14
C GLY A 131 -6.01 -1.94 25.55
N ARG A 132 -7.19 -1.41 25.86
CA ARG A 132 -7.33 -0.04 26.37
C ARG A 132 -7.97 -0.08 27.74
N LYS A 133 -7.18 0.22 28.78
CA LYS A 133 -7.69 0.40 30.14
C LYS A 133 -8.74 1.52 30.14
N ARG A 134 -9.85 1.30 30.87
CA ARG A 134 -10.82 2.38 31.13
C ARG A 134 -10.14 3.48 31.96
N PRO A 135 -10.26 4.76 31.58
CA PRO A 135 -9.72 5.86 32.38
C PRO A 135 -10.64 6.08 33.60
N VAL A 136 -10.41 5.34 34.67
CA VAL A 136 -11.10 5.50 35.96
C VAL A 136 -10.08 5.75 37.08
N PRO A 137 -10.32 6.73 37.97
CA PRO A 137 -9.45 6.95 39.11
C PRO A 137 -9.49 5.72 40.02
N LYS A 138 -8.32 5.22 40.42
CA LYS A 138 -8.15 4.03 41.30
C LYS A 138 -8.86 2.74 40.86
N GLY A 139 -9.42 2.67 39.64
CA GLY A 139 -10.23 1.53 39.21
C GLY A 139 -11.70 1.57 39.63
N ALA A 140 -12.14 2.62 40.33
CA ALA A 140 -13.53 2.75 40.79
C ALA A 140 -14.44 3.26 39.66
N THR A 141 -15.35 2.41 39.19
CA THR A 141 -16.30 2.77 38.11
C THR A 141 -17.69 3.17 38.64
N TYR A 142 -18.02 2.76 39.87
CA TYR A 142 -19.33 2.91 40.52
C TYR A 142 -20.50 2.28 39.71
N GLY A 143 -21.63 2.02 40.39
CA GLY A 143 -22.83 1.46 39.77
C GLY A 143 -22.81 -0.07 39.58
N LYS A 144 -23.61 -0.56 38.62
CA LYS A 144 -23.91 -1.98 38.45
C LYS A 144 -22.64 -2.84 38.23
N PRO A 145 -22.55 -4.06 38.81
CA PRO A 145 -21.38 -4.95 38.67
C PRO A 145 -20.93 -5.21 37.23
N THR A 146 -21.87 -5.27 36.29
CA THR A 146 -21.58 -5.49 34.85
C THR A 146 -20.68 -4.43 34.23
N ASN A 147 -20.69 -3.20 34.76
CA ASN A 147 -19.91 -2.09 34.24
C ASN A 147 -18.57 -1.88 34.96
N GLN A 148 -18.24 -2.68 35.99
CA GLN A 148 -17.05 -2.49 36.83
C GLN A 148 -15.73 -2.97 36.18
N GLY A 149 -15.76 -3.60 35.01
CA GLY A 149 -14.54 -4.06 34.32
C GLY A 149 -13.61 -2.90 33.89
N VAL A 150 -12.29 -3.05 34.14
CA VAL A 150 -11.28 -2.02 33.86
C VAL A 150 -10.15 -2.49 32.91
N ASN A 151 -9.56 -3.65 33.16
CA ASN A 151 -8.30 -4.05 32.51
C ASN A 151 -8.47 -4.80 31.18
N GLN A 152 -9.43 -5.74 31.10
CA GLN A 152 -9.61 -6.64 29.94
C GLN A 152 -10.42 -6.03 28.79
N LEU A 153 -10.64 -4.71 28.82
CA LEU A 153 -11.38 -3.98 27.80
C LEU A 153 -10.59 -3.87 26.50
N LYS A 154 -11.23 -4.29 25.40
CA LYS A 154 -10.69 -4.16 24.04
C LYS A 154 -11.24 -2.89 23.40
N TYR A 155 -10.38 -2.19 22.66
CA TYR A 155 -10.82 -1.00 21.95
C TYR A 155 -11.67 -1.37 20.73
N GLN A 156 -12.79 -0.67 20.54
CA GLN A 156 -13.71 -0.92 19.43
C GLN A 156 -13.07 -0.70 18.06
N ARG A 157 -12.12 0.26 17.97
CA ARG A 157 -11.39 0.57 16.74
C ARG A 157 -10.07 -0.18 16.68
N SER A 158 -9.65 -0.56 15.47
CA SER A 158 -8.35 -1.21 15.29
C SER A 158 -7.19 -0.24 15.55
N LEU A 159 -6.03 -0.76 15.99
CA LEU A 159 -4.80 0.02 16.18
C LEU A 159 -4.38 0.78 14.91
N LYS A 160 -4.68 0.22 13.75
CA LYS A 160 -4.43 0.83 12.44
C LYS A 160 -5.32 2.07 12.21
N SER A 161 -6.57 2.07 12.69
CA SER A 161 -7.45 3.25 12.64
C SER A 161 -6.95 4.34 13.58
N THR A 162 -6.44 3.97 14.76
CA THR A 162 -5.79 4.93 15.69
C THR A 162 -4.54 5.55 15.07
N ALA A 163 -3.76 4.78 14.31
CA ALA A 163 -2.61 5.29 13.55
C ALA A 163 -3.04 6.34 12.51
N GLU A 164 -4.06 6.02 11.70
CA GLU A 164 -4.61 6.96 10.70
C GLU A 164 -5.09 8.26 11.35
N GLU A 165 -5.80 8.18 12.48
CA GLU A 165 -6.30 9.35 13.20
C GLU A 165 -5.18 10.21 13.81
N ARG A 166 -4.14 9.58 14.37
CA ARG A 166 -2.96 10.31 14.88
C ARG A 166 -2.25 11.10 13.78
N VAL A 167 -2.08 10.49 12.61
CA VAL A 167 -1.46 11.15 11.45
C VAL A 167 -2.36 12.24 10.88
N GLY A 168 -3.67 11.99 10.76
CA GLY A 168 -4.64 12.98 10.28
C GLY A 168 -4.74 14.22 11.17
N ARG A 169 -4.61 14.05 12.50
CA ARG A 169 -4.52 15.17 13.45
C ARG A 169 -3.21 15.95 13.32
N ARG A 170 -2.07 15.27 13.09
CA ARG A 170 -0.77 15.92 12.92
C ARG A 170 -0.66 16.68 11.59
N CYS A 171 -1.26 16.15 10.53
CA CYS A 171 -1.21 16.71 9.17
C CYS A 171 -2.62 17.08 8.71
N ALA A 172 -3.22 18.09 9.35
CA ALA A 172 -4.63 18.45 9.14
C ALA A 172 -4.94 18.98 7.72
N ASN A 173 -3.95 19.55 7.04
CA ASN A 173 -4.04 20.01 5.66
C ASN A 173 -4.15 18.85 4.64
N LEU A 174 -3.57 17.70 4.97
CA LEU A 174 -3.54 16.53 4.11
C LEU A 174 -4.79 15.65 4.29
N ARG A 175 -5.02 14.77 3.31
CA ARG A 175 -6.13 13.80 3.31
C ARG A 175 -5.59 12.39 3.45
N VAL A 176 -6.05 11.66 4.47
CA VAL A 176 -5.71 10.25 4.64
C VAL A 176 -6.40 9.44 3.54
N LEU A 177 -5.62 8.76 2.70
CA LEU A 177 -6.13 7.85 1.68
C LEU A 177 -6.38 6.46 2.29
N ASN A 178 -5.31 5.82 2.74
CA ASN A 178 -5.28 4.48 3.34
C ASN A 178 -4.00 4.31 4.15
N SER A 179 -3.86 3.19 4.86
CA SER A 179 -2.62 2.82 5.54
C SER A 179 -2.32 1.33 5.41
N TYR A 180 -1.11 0.91 5.75
CA TYR A 180 -0.69 -0.49 5.80
C TYR A 180 0.30 -0.77 6.93
N TRP A 181 0.39 -2.05 7.29
CA TRP A 181 1.33 -2.53 8.30
C TRP A 181 2.72 -2.71 7.70
N ILE A 182 3.73 -2.28 8.46
CA ILE A 182 5.14 -2.42 8.08
C ILE A 182 5.81 -3.45 8.97
N ASN A 183 5.66 -3.28 10.29
CA ASN A 183 6.41 -4.03 11.28
C ASN A 183 5.69 -4.06 12.64
N GLN A 184 6.10 -4.96 13.52
CA GLN A 184 5.64 -4.99 14.91
C GLN A 184 6.76 -5.47 15.84
N ASP A 185 6.77 -4.89 17.02
CA ASP A 185 7.59 -5.30 18.16
C ASP A 185 6.68 -5.78 19.29
N SER A 186 7.22 -6.26 20.41
CA SER A 186 6.46 -6.61 21.61
C SER A 186 5.55 -5.47 22.09
N THR A 187 6.07 -4.24 22.12
CA THR A 187 5.36 -3.06 22.66
C THR A 187 4.58 -2.26 21.61
N TYR A 188 5.03 -2.22 20.35
CA TYR A 188 4.49 -1.31 19.33
C TYR A 188 4.12 -2.02 18.02
N LYS A 189 3.16 -1.45 17.30
CA LYS A 189 2.91 -1.74 15.88
C LYS A 189 3.20 -0.51 15.05
N TYR A 190 3.86 -0.72 13.91
CA TYR A 190 4.26 0.32 12.99
C TYR A 190 3.41 0.27 11.72
N PHE A 191 2.87 1.43 11.36
CA PHE A 191 2.05 1.60 10.18
C PHE A 191 2.59 2.73 9.31
N GLU A 192 2.41 2.57 8.00
CA GLU A 192 2.64 3.60 7.01
C GLU A 192 1.28 4.10 6.54
N VAL A 193 1.05 5.40 6.69
CA VAL A 193 -0.18 6.08 6.29
C VAL A 193 0.09 6.86 5.02
N ILE A 194 -0.69 6.58 3.99
CA ILE A 194 -0.65 7.27 2.70
C ILE A 194 -1.56 8.49 2.82
N LEU A 195 -0.96 9.65 2.64
CA LEU A 195 -1.60 10.95 2.64
C LEU A 195 -1.56 11.53 1.23
N VAL A 196 -2.55 12.37 0.94
CA VAL A 196 -2.66 13.11 -0.32
C VAL A 196 -2.84 14.59 0.02
N ASP A 197 -2.11 15.44 -0.69
CA ASP A 197 -2.29 16.89 -0.62
C ASP A 197 -3.39 17.35 -1.61
N PRO A 198 -4.54 17.85 -1.12
CA PRO A 198 -5.62 18.31 -1.99
C PRO A 198 -5.32 19.65 -2.69
N GLN A 199 -4.33 20.42 -2.22
CA GLN A 199 -3.96 21.72 -2.80
C GLN A 199 -3.00 21.55 -3.99
N HIS A 200 -2.32 20.41 -4.10
CA HIS A 200 -1.33 20.20 -5.16
C HIS A 200 -1.95 20.01 -6.55
N LYS A 201 -1.43 20.73 -7.55
CA LYS A 201 -1.94 20.72 -8.94
C LYS A 201 -1.97 19.31 -9.55
N ALA A 202 -0.96 18.48 -9.27
CA ALA A 202 -0.89 17.12 -9.82
C ALA A 202 -1.92 16.15 -9.23
N ILE A 203 -2.52 16.48 -8.08
CA ILE A 203 -3.64 15.72 -7.50
C ILE A 203 -4.95 16.21 -8.08
N ARG A 204 -5.14 17.54 -8.16
CA ARG A 204 -6.37 18.15 -8.68
C ARG A 204 -6.64 17.80 -10.15
N ARG A 205 -5.59 17.75 -10.97
CA ARG A 205 -5.67 17.42 -12.40
C ARG A 205 -5.88 15.93 -12.69
N ASP A 206 -5.56 15.03 -11.74
CA ASP A 206 -5.67 13.59 -12.00
C ASP A 206 -7.09 13.07 -11.73
N PRO A 207 -7.82 12.62 -12.75
CA PRO A 207 -9.21 12.17 -12.61
C PRO A 207 -9.37 10.94 -11.71
N ARG A 208 -8.32 10.16 -11.46
CA ARG A 208 -8.39 8.94 -10.64
C ARG A 208 -8.46 9.23 -9.14
N ILE A 209 -7.91 10.37 -8.71
CA ILE A 209 -7.80 10.73 -7.28
C ILE A 209 -8.47 12.06 -6.94
N ASN A 210 -8.81 12.89 -7.92
CA ASN A 210 -9.43 14.21 -7.73
C ASN A 210 -10.63 14.21 -6.77
N TRP A 211 -11.39 13.11 -6.70
CA TRP A 211 -12.52 12.95 -5.78
C TRP A 211 -12.13 13.29 -4.33
N ILE A 212 -10.89 13.00 -3.89
CA ILE A 212 -10.45 13.24 -2.51
C ILE A 212 -10.33 14.73 -2.15
N VAL A 213 -10.28 15.60 -3.17
CA VAL A 213 -10.14 17.06 -3.02
C VAL A 213 -11.44 17.68 -2.53
N ASN A 214 -12.59 17.08 -2.87
CA ASN A 214 -13.90 17.62 -2.51
C ASN A 214 -14.04 17.79 -0.98
N PRO A 215 -14.72 18.85 -0.52
CA PRO A 215 -14.83 19.16 0.91
C PRO A 215 -15.53 18.04 1.69
N VAL A 216 -16.40 17.26 1.07
CA VAL A 216 -17.04 16.07 1.70
C VAL A 216 -16.05 15.00 2.17
N HIS A 217 -14.80 15.03 1.69
CA HIS A 217 -13.72 14.12 2.11
C HIS A 217 -12.80 14.70 3.20
N LYS A 218 -13.22 15.79 3.86
CA LYS A 218 -13.00 16.15 5.28
C LYS A 218 -12.60 15.01 6.24
N HIS A 219 -11.37 14.88 6.74
CA HIS A 219 -11.04 13.96 7.85
C HIS A 219 -11.71 12.57 7.78
N ARG A 220 -11.43 11.82 6.71
CA ARG A 220 -12.02 10.48 6.46
C ARG A 220 -11.68 9.49 7.57
N GLU A 221 -10.48 9.61 8.14
CA GLU A 221 -9.96 8.81 9.25
C GLU A 221 -10.80 8.98 10.52
N SER A 222 -11.19 10.22 10.87
CA SER A 222 -12.00 10.52 12.06
C SER A 222 -13.43 9.99 11.94
N ARG A 223 -13.98 9.98 10.72
CA ARG A 223 -15.32 9.45 10.41
C ARG A 223 -15.34 7.95 10.11
N GLY A 224 -14.18 7.29 10.11
CA GLY A 224 -14.06 5.86 9.81
C GLY A 224 -14.44 5.49 8.37
N LEU A 225 -14.13 6.36 7.40
CA LEU A 225 -14.38 6.15 5.97
C LEU A 225 -13.19 5.55 5.21
N THR A 226 -12.03 5.42 5.87
CA THR A 226 -10.90 4.65 5.35
C THR A 226 -11.22 3.16 5.29
N ALA A 227 -10.45 2.36 4.54
CA ALA A 227 -10.68 0.91 4.46
C ALA A 227 -10.63 0.26 5.87
N THR A 228 -9.71 0.74 6.72
CA THR A 228 -9.58 0.30 8.10
C THR A 228 -10.81 0.67 8.95
N GLY A 229 -11.31 1.91 8.83
CA GLY A 229 -12.48 2.39 9.55
C GLY A 229 -13.75 1.64 9.15
N LYS A 230 -13.96 1.43 7.84
CA LYS A 230 -15.09 0.65 7.32
C LYS A 230 -15.12 -0.78 7.87
N LYS A 231 -13.97 -1.44 7.98
CA LYS A 231 -13.85 -2.78 8.58
C LYS A 231 -14.27 -2.78 10.05
N SER A 232 -13.84 -1.78 10.82
CA SER A 232 -14.20 -1.66 12.25
C SER A 232 -15.69 -1.39 12.48
N ARG A 233 -16.38 -0.77 11.52
CA ARG A 233 -17.82 -0.50 11.58
C ARG A 233 -18.70 -1.73 11.28
N GLY A 234 -18.09 -2.85 10.88
CA GLY A 234 -18.82 -4.06 10.48
C GLY A 234 -19.74 -3.82 9.30
N LEU A 235 -19.29 -3.05 8.29
CA LEU A 235 -20.05 -2.85 7.06
C LEU A 235 -19.85 -4.06 6.15
N GLY A 236 -20.93 -4.67 5.69
CA GLY A 236 -20.91 -5.84 4.83
C GLY A 236 -22.29 -6.10 4.22
N LYS A 237 -22.39 -7.20 3.45
CA LYS A 237 -23.62 -7.66 2.81
C LYS A 237 -23.94 -9.07 3.31
N GLY A 238 -25.23 -9.41 3.43
CA GLY A 238 -25.71 -10.71 3.91
C GLY A 238 -26.33 -10.69 5.30
N HIS A 239 -26.86 -11.84 5.74
CA HIS A 239 -27.63 -12.01 6.97
C HIS A 239 -26.89 -11.52 8.23
N GLY A 240 -25.58 -11.73 8.33
CA GLY A 240 -24.75 -11.28 9.46
C GLY A 240 -24.56 -9.76 9.58
N TYR A 241 -24.99 -8.97 8.59
CA TYR A 241 -24.83 -7.51 8.55
C TYR A 241 -26.15 -6.72 8.61
N SER A 242 -27.26 -7.39 8.94
CA SER A 242 -28.60 -6.78 9.04
C SER A 242 -28.64 -5.56 9.97
N LYS A 243 -27.92 -5.63 11.10
CA LYS A 243 -27.85 -4.54 12.10
C LYS A 243 -26.85 -3.43 11.77
N THR A 244 -26.10 -3.54 10.67
CA THR A 244 -25.00 -2.60 10.34
C THR A 244 -25.02 -2.04 8.93
N THR A 245 -26.01 -2.38 8.09
CA THR A 245 -26.08 -2.01 6.66
C THR A 245 -25.84 -0.52 6.38
N ALA A 246 -26.51 0.38 7.10
CA ALA A 246 -26.34 1.84 6.97
C ALA A 246 -25.51 2.45 8.12
N GLY A 247 -24.92 1.60 8.96
CA GLY A 247 -24.29 1.92 10.24
C GLY A 247 -25.17 1.54 11.44
N ARG A 248 -24.55 0.95 12.47
CA ARG A 248 -25.23 0.39 13.66
C ARG A 248 -26.26 1.34 14.29
N ARG A 249 -25.90 2.60 14.54
CA ARG A 249 -26.81 3.59 15.15
C ARG A 249 -27.97 3.98 14.23
N LYS A 250 -27.72 4.10 12.92
CA LYS A 250 -28.76 4.45 11.94
C LYS A 250 -29.79 3.33 11.81
N THR A 251 -29.34 2.08 11.73
CA THR A 251 -30.24 0.91 11.70
C THR A 251 -31.02 0.77 13.03
N TRP A 252 -30.34 0.91 14.16
CA TRP A 252 -31.00 0.87 15.47
C TRP A 252 -32.09 1.95 15.58
N LYS A 253 -31.78 3.20 15.18
CA LYS A 253 -32.77 4.29 15.20
C LYS A 253 -34.00 3.93 14.37
N ARG A 254 -33.82 3.41 13.14
CA ARG A 254 -34.92 3.00 12.27
C ARG A 254 -35.86 1.99 12.95
N HIS A 255 -35.30 0.97 13.63
CA HIS A 255 -36.11 -0.08 14.25
C HIS A 255 -36.81 0.37 15.55
N ASN A 256 -36.28 1.40 16.21
CA ASN A 256 -36.83 1.93 17.46
C ASN A 256 -37.57 3.25 17.24
N THR A 257 -37.83 3.66 16.00
CA THR A 257 -38.65 4.83 15.68
C THR A 257 -40.07 4.36 15.41
N LEU A 258 -41.02 4.83 16.21
CA LEU A 258 -42.44 4.60 15.97
C LEU A 258 -42.86 5.35 14.69
N SER A 259 -43.42 4.64 13.71
CA SER A 259 -43.93 5.23 12.48
C SER A 259 -45.38 5.65 12.67
N LEU A 260 -45.64 6.95 12.75
CA LEU A 260 -46.97 7.51 12.88
C LEU A 260 -47.38 8.13 11.53
N TRP A 261 -48.07 7.35 10.71
CA TRP A 261 -48.65 7.83 9.46
C TRP A 261 -49.90 8.67 9.74
N ARG A 262 -50.19 9.65 8.87
CA ARG A 262 -51.35 10.54 8.99
C ARG A 262 -52.67 9.77 8.93
N TYR A 263 -52.72 8.78 8.05
CA TYR A 263 -53.82 7.83 7.92
C TYR A 263 -53.24 6.42 8.12
N ARG A 264 -53.97 5.56 8.81
CA ARG A 264 -53.58 4.18 9.11
C ARG A 264 -54.49 3.20 8.39
#